data_AF-A0A972HMQ3-F1
#
_entry.id   AF-A0A972HMQ3-F1
#
_cell.length_a   1.000
_cell.length_b   1.000
_cell.length_c   1.000
_cell.angle_alpha   90.00
_cell.angle_beta   90.00
_cell.angle_gamma   90.00
#
_symmetry.space_group_name_H-M   'P 1'
#
loop_
_entity.id
_entity.type
_entity.pdbx_description
1 polymer ?
#
loop_
_entity_poly.entity_id
_entity_poly.type
_entity_poly.pdbx_seq_one_letter_code
_entity_poly.pdbx_strand_id
1 'polypeptide(L)'
;VLWIADVGQGALEEINRQPLTQAGANFGWKRFEGDQLFADVPAPGAVSPVHVYGRSAGCSITGGVAYRGSIEALADSYLFGDFCTGVIRGLRHDGQSLVEVADLGIRAGQVVQFGTDHNGDVYAVSLSGEIRRLVASG
;
A
#
# COMPACT_ATOMS: atom_id res chain seq x y z
N VAL A 1 -12.80 5.11 -3.17
CA VAL A 1 -12.14 4.90 -1.86
C VAL A 1 -10.79 5.56 -1.90
N LEU A 2 -10.30 6.05 -0.76
CA LEU A 2 -8.93 6.54 -0.58
C LEU A 2 -8.09 5.43 0.07
N TRP A 3 -6.92 5.17 -0.50
CA TRP A 3 -5.90 4.29 0.06
C TRP A 3 -4.76 5.15 0.57
N ILE A 4 -4.26 4.84 1.76
CA ILE A 4 -3.22 5.59 2.44
C ILE A 4 -2.20 4.58 2.93
N ALA A 5 -0.93 4.82 2.67
CA ALA A 5 0.17 4.03 3.19
C ALA A 5 0.95 4.88 4.19
N ASP A 6 1.41 4.26 5.28
CA ASP A 6 2.19 4.94 6.32
C ASP A 6 3.40 4.09 6.73
N VAL A 7 4.53 4.78 6.92
CA VAL A 7 5.79 4.19 7.37
C VAL A 7 5.82 4.27 8.89
N GLY A 8 5.77 3.13 9.56
CA GLY A 8 5.82 3.10 11.01
C GLY A 8 7.18 3.44 11.57
N GLN A 9 7.17 3.78 12.86
CA GLN A 9 8.33 4.26 13.60
C GLN A 9 9.49 3.26 13.69
N GLY A 10 9.22 1.95 13.69
CA GLY A 10 10.27 0.94 13.91
C GLY A 10 9.91 -0.51 13.61
N ALA A 11 8.66 -0.94 13.71
CA ALA A 11 8.25 -2.33 13.58
C ALA A 11 7.38 -2.63 12.36
N LEU A 12 6.43 -1.75 12.01
CA LEU A 12 5.36 -2.08 11.07
C LEU A 12 5.19 -1.01 9.99
N GLU A 13 4.83 -1.47 8.79
CA GLU A 13 4.29 -0.64 7.72
C GLU A 13 2.78 -0.89 7.63
N GLU A 14 1.99 0.12 7.24
CA GLU A 14 0.54 -0.02 7.20
C GLU A 14 -0.12 0.56 5.95
N ILE A 15 -1.32 0.03 5.66
CA ILE A 15 -2.25 0.58 4.67
C ILE A 15 -3.60 0.81 5.36
N ASN A 16 -4.10 2.04 5.30
CA ASN A 16 -5.47 2.39 5.70
C ASN A 16 -6.35 2.58 4.44
N ARG A 17 -7.65 2.38 4.64
CA ARG A 17 -8.67 2.48 3.59
C ARG A 17 -9.83 3.31 4.10
N GLN A 18 -10.14 4.40 3.41
CA GLN A 18 -11.17 5.36 3.83
C GLN A 18 -12.22 5.57 2.72
N PRO A 19 -13.53 5.39 2.99
CA PRO A 19 -14.58 5.78 2.08
C PRO A 19 -14.53 7.30 1.80
N LEU A 20 -14.76 7.70 0.54
CA LEU A 20 -14.72 9.13 0.17
C LEU A 20 -15.85 9.95 0.81
N THR A 21 -16.87 9.27 1.33
CA THR A 21 -18.03 9.86 2.02
C THR A 21 -17.77 10.15 3.50
N GLN A 22 -16.59 9.81 4.02
CA GLN A 22 -16.26 9.98 5.44
C GLN A 22 -14.93 10.73 5.57
N ALA A 23 -14.92 11.78 6.39
CA ALA A 23 -13.75 12.61 6.67
C ALA A 23 -13.37 12.58 8.16
N GLY A 24 -12.17 13.04 8.49
CA GLY A 24 -11.71 13.22 9.88
C GLY A 24 -11.37 11.92 10.60
N ALA A 25 -11.03 10.85 9.88
CA ALA A 25 -10.59 9.61 10.50
C ALA A 25 -9.28 9.82 11.29
N ASN A 26 -9.23 9.25 12.49
CA ASN A 26 -8.01 9.14 13.28
C ASN A 26 -7.39 7.77 13.03
N PHE A 27 -6.20 7.69 12.44
CA PHE A 27 -5.52 6.42 12.17
C PHE A 27 -4.67 5.91 13.35
N GLY A 28 -4.70 6.61 14.48
CA GLY A 28 -4.24 6.06 15.76
C GLY A 28 -2.81 6.39 16.17
N TRP A 29 -1.96 6.91 15.28
CA TRP A 29 -0.62 7.35 15.67
C TRP A 29 -0.67 8.50 16.70
N LYS A 30 0.11 8.51 17.78
CA LYS A 30 1.16 7.54 18.15
C LYS A 30 0.74 6.45 19.13
N ARG A 31 -0.55 6.23 19.36
CA ARG A 31 -0.98 5.11 20.22
C ARG A 31 -0.64 3.78 19.57
N PHE A 32 -0.91 3.65 18.27
CA PHE A 32 -0.65 2.44 17.51
C PHE A 32 0.40 2.68 16.43
N GLU A 33 1.26 1.68 16.22
CA GLU A 33 2.07 1.53 15.02
C GLU A 33 1.52 0.29 14.30
N GLY A 34 0.90 0.45 13.13
CA GLY A 34 0.10 -0.61 12.55
C GLY A 34 -1.09 -0.97 13.46
N ASP A 35 -1.19 -2.25 13.79
CA ASP A 35 -2.20 -2.82 14.69
C ASP A 35 -1.65 -3.09 16.10
N GLN A 36 -0.42 -2.64 16.40
CA GLN A 36 0.24 -2.88 17.68
C GLN A 36 0.31 -1.61 18.53
N LEU A 37 0.19 -1.78 19.85
CA LEU A 37 0.36 -0.66 20.79
C LEU A 37 1.83 -0.19 20.76
N PHE A 38 2.03 1.07 20.39
CA PHE A 38 3.34 1.72 20.37
C PHE A 38 3.56 2.58 21.62
N ALA A 39 2.59 3.41 21.97
CA ALA A 39 2.65 4.26 23.15
C ALA A 39 1.33 4.26 23.91
N ASP A 40 1.39 4.28 25.24
CA ASP A 40 0.19 4.38 26.06
C ASP A 40 -0.31 5.83 26.15
N VAL A 41 -0.90 6.29 25.05
CA VAL A 41 -1.55 7.60 24.93
C VAL A 41 -2.97 7.41 24.37
N PRO A 42 -3.94 8.27 24.69
CA PRO A 42 -5.29 8.14 24.13
C PRO A 42 -5.32 8.34 22.62
N ALA A 43 -6.10 7.51 21.92
CA ALA A 43 -6.46 7.70 20.51
C ALA A 43 -7.96 7.37 20.32
N PRO A 44 -8.86 8.22 20.82
CA PRO A 44 -10.29 7.98 20.72
C PRO A 44 -10.72 7.92 19.25
N GLY A 45 -11.58 6.96 18.93
CA GLY A 45 -12.09 6.76 17.57
C GLY A 45 -11.02 6.32 16.56
N ALA A 46 -9.89 5.77 17.02
CA ALA A 46 -8.86 5.24 16.13
C ALA A 46 -9.43 4.14 15.22
N VAL A 47 -9.07 4.21 13.95
CA VAL A 47 -9.44 3.24 12.92
C VAL A 47 -8.22 2.39 12.62
N SER A 48 -8.36 1.07 12.76
CA SER A 48 -7.28 0.13 12.45
C SER A 48 -6.95 0.11 10.96
N PRO A 49 -5.68 -0.12 10.58
CA PRO A 49 -5.31 -0.34 9.19
C PRO A 49 -5.98 -1.60 8.62
N VAL A 50 -6.12 -1.66 7.30
CA VAL A 50 -6.67 -2.84 6.60
C VAL A 50 -5.58 -3.85 6.24
N HIS A 51 -4.32 -3.43 6.29
CA HIS A 51 -3.17 -4.30 6.12
C HIS A 51 -1.96 -3.75 6.86
N VAL A 52 -1.19 -4.65 7.47
CA VAL A 52 0.09 -4.36 8.12
C VAL A 52 1.12 -5.41 7.71
N TYR A 53 2.38 -5.03 7.65
CA TYR A 53 3.48 -5.98 7.53
C TYR A 53 4.72 -5.51 8.29
N GLY A 54 5.50 -6.48 8.77
CA GLY A 54 6.69 -6.21 9.58
C GLY A 54 7.99 -6.19 8.80
N ARG A 55 9.08 -5.89 9.51
CA ARG A 55 10.44 -5.72 8.98
C ARG A 55 11.01 -6.89 8.18
N SER A 56 10.49 -8.10 8.39
CA SER A 56 10.88 -9.29 7.59
C SER A 56 10.35 -9.25 6.15
N ALA A 57 9.28 -8.49 5.89
CA ALA A 57 8.65 -8.37 4.59
C ALA A 57 9.01 -7.07 3.85
N GLY A 58 9.51 -6.04 4.54
CA GLY A 58 9.88 -4.76 3.96
C GLY A 58 10.28 -3.75 5.04
N CYS A 59 10.75 -2.56 4.66
CA CYS A 59 11.27 -1.58 5.61
C CYS A 59 10.66 -0.17 5.47
N SER A 60 9.94 0.09 4.39
CA SER A 60 9.42 1.42 4.09
C SER A 60 8.44 1.28 2.95
N ILE A 61 7.16 1.30 3.28
CA ILE A 61 6.09 1.31 2.28
C ILE A 61 6.16 2.63 1.50
N THR A 62 6.11 2.53 0.17
CA THR A 62 6.05 3.69 -0.72
C THR A 62 4.59 4.12 -0.95
N GLY A 63 3.65 3.20 -0.74
CA GLY A 63 2.28 3.31 -1.23
C GLY A 63 2.20 2.94 -2.71
N GLY A 64 1.15 3.40 -3.39
CA GLY A 64 0.97 3.18 -4.81
C GLY A 64 -0.40 3.61 -5.35
N VAL A 65 -1.03 2.76 -6.17
CA VAL A 65 -2.19 3.16 -6.99
C VAL A 65 -3.30 2.11 -6.99
N ALA A 66 -4.55 2.57 -7.02
CA ALA A 66 -5.69 1.70 -7.32
C ALA A 66 -5.66 1.35 -8.82
N TYR A 67 -5.54 0.06 -9.13
CA TYR A 67 -5.46 -0.44 -10.50
C TYR A 67 -6.76 -0.21 -11.26
N ARG A 68 -6.65 0.30 -12.50
CA ARG A 68 -7.78 0.56 -13.41
C ARG A 68 -7.48 0.21 -14.86
N GLY A 69 -6.39 -0.53 -15.10
CA GLY A 69 -5.98 -0.96 -16.44
C GLY A 69 -6.66 -2.26 -16.88
N SER A 70 -6.15 -2.84 -17.97
CA SER A 70 -6.75 -4.01 -18.63
C SER A 70 -6.22 -5.37 -18.18
N ILE A 71 -5.28 -5.45 -17.25
CA ILE A 71 -4.77 -6.72 -16.71
C ILE A 71 -5.79 -7.27 -15.72
N GLU A 72 -6.59 -8.24 -16.16
CA GLU A 72 -7.71 -8.80 -15.38
C GLU A 72 -7.28 -9.33 -14.01
N ALA A 73 -6.11 -9.96 -13.91
CA ALA A 73 -5.57 -10.47 -12.66
C ALA A 73 -5.29 -9.38 -11.59
N LEU A 74 -5.20 -8.11 -12.00
CA LEU A 74 -5.00 -6.96 -11.11
C LEU A 74 -6.29 -6.16 -10.85
N ALA A 75 -7.43 -6.59 -11.40
CA ALA A 75 -8.71 -5.92 -11.19
C ALA A 75 -8.99 -5.73 -9.70
N ASP A 76 -9.53 -4.55 -9.35
CA ASP A 76 -9.87 -4.13 -7.99
C ASP A 76 -8.71 -4.17 -6.96
N SER A 77 -7.47 -4.25 -7.44
CA SER A 77 -6.28 -4.26 -6.58
C SER A 77 -5.75 -2.86 -6.33
N TYR A 78 -5.36 -2.57 -5.09
CA TYR A 78 -4.42 -1.51 -4.76
C TYR A 78 -3.01 -2.06 -4.88
N LEU A 79 -2.23 -1.50 -5.81
CA LEU A 79 -0.83 -1.85 -6.00
C LEU A 79 0.03 -0.97 -5.10
N PHE A 80 0.97 -1.57 -4.38
CA PHE A 80 1.88 -0.84 -3.51
C PHE A 80 3.29 -1.43 -3.56
N GLY A 81 4.27 -0.58 -3.33
CA GLY A 81 5.68 -0.94 -3.30
C GLY A 81 6.30 -0.80 -1.92
N ASP A 82 7.40 -1.50 -1.71
CA ASP A 82 8.31 -1.29 -0.58
C ASP A 82 9.68 -0.80 -1.09
N PHE A 83 10.16 0.30 -0.54
CA PHE A 83 11.38 0.97 -0.98
C PHE A 83 12.64 0.13 -0.79
N CYS A 84 12.76 -0.64 0.31
CA CYS A 84 13.96 -1.44 0.56
C CYS A 84 14.06 -2.65 -0.35
N THR A 85 12.94 -3.36 -0.51
CA THR A 85 12.92 -4.65 -1.21
C THR A 85 12.66 -4.51 -2.70
N GLY A 86 12.03 -3.40 -3.11
CA GLY A 86 11.52 -3.19 -4.46
C GLY A 86 10.39 -4.13 -4.86
N VAL A 87 9.85 -4.89 -3.90
CA VAL A 87 8.70 -5.77 -4.12
C VAL A 87 7.48 -4.91 -4.44
N ILE A 88 6.71 -5.32 -5.46
CA ILE A 88 5.38 -4.78 -5.72
C ILE A 88 4.34 -5.83 -5.32
N ARG A 89 3.37 -5.41 -4.52
CA ARG A 89 2.26 -6.25 -4.08
C ARG A 89 0.93 -5.70 -4.59
N GLY A 90 -0.04 -6.60 -4.77
CA GLY A 90 -1.44 -6.26 -4.96
C GLY A 90 -2.24 -6.57 -3.70
N LEU A 91 -3.12 -5.65 -3.29
CA LEU A 91 -4.07 -5.83 -2.19
C LEU A 91 -5.49 -5.69 -2.70
N ARG A 92 -6.35 -6.68 -2.45
CA ARG A 92 -7.79 -6.62 -2.74
C ARG A 92 -8.60 -6.56 -1.46
N HIS A 93 -9.61 -5.70 -1.44
CA HIS A 93 -10.50 -5.49 -0.30
C HIS A 93 -11.92 -5.20 -0.81
N ASP A 94 -12.90 -5.99 -0.38
CA ASP A 94 -14.28 -5.91 -0.90
C ASP A 94 -15.10 -4.74 -0.32
N GLY A 95 -14.56 -4.11 0.71
CA GLY A 95 -15.15 -2.97 1.40
C GLY A 95 -15.54 -3.27 2.84
N GLN A 96 -15.59 -4.55 3.20
CA GLN A 96 -15.82 -5.05 4.55
C GLN A 96 -14.56 -5.73 5.11
N SER A 97 -13.87 -6.53 4.31
CA SER A 97 -12.67 -7.25 4.73
C SER A 97 -11.58 -7.29 3.66
N LEU A 98 -10.35 -7.54 4.15
CA LEU A 98 -9.22 -7.89 3.30
C LEU A 98 -9.51 -9.22 2.60
N VAL A 99 -9.42 -9.23 1.28
CA VAL A 99 -9.65 -10.42 0.45
C VAL A 99 -8.32 -11.11 0.15
N GLU A 100 -7.30 -10.32 -0.23
CA GLU A 100 -6.01 -10.86 -0.65
C GLU A 100 -4.89 -9.83 -0.52
N VAL A 101 -3.69 -10.32 -0.24
CA VAL A 101 -2.42 -9.62 -0.49
C VAL A 101 -1.47 -10.57 -1.19
N ALA A 102 -0.99 -10.20 -2.38
CA ALA A 102 -0.12 -11.04 -3.20
C ALA A 102 1.16 -10.31 -3.59
N ASP A 103 2.32 -10.98 -3.47
CA ASP A 103 3.56 -10.57 -4.14
C ASP A 103 3.41 -10.86 -5.64
N LEU A 104 3.57 -9.85 -6.48
CA LEU A 104 3.38 -9.97 -7.93
C LEU A 104 4.61 -10.57 -8.65
N GLY A 105 5.65 -10.98 -7.90
CA GLY A 105 6.91 -11.47 -8.46
C GLY A 105 7.77 -10.37 -9.08
N ILE A 106 7.41 -9.10 -8.88
CA ILE A 106 8.11 -7.95 -9.46
C ILE A 106 9.12 -7.40 -8.46
N ARG A 107 10.32 -7.09 -8.94
CA ARG A 107 11.36 -6.36 -8.21
C ARG A 107 11.77 -5.12 -9.02
N ALA A 108 11.26 -3.96 -8.64
CA ALA A 108 11.40 -2.72 -9.40
C ALA A 108 12.50 -1.78 -8.87
N GLY A 109 13.43 -2.30 -8.06
CA GLY A 109 14.45 -1.49 -7.38
C GLY A 109 13.85 -0.65 -6.25
N GLN A 110 14.54 0.41 -5.83
CA GLN A 110 14.04 1.28 -4.76
C GLN A 110 12.83 2.11 -5.25
N VAL A 111 11.62 1.54 -5.20
CA VAL A 111 10.41 2.18 -5.71
C VAL A 111 10.09 3.41 -4.87
N VAL A 112 9.98 4.57 -5.51
CA VAL A 112 9.67 5.85 -4.86
C VAL A 112 8.33 6.43 -5.30
N GLN A 113 7.78 5.97 -6.42
CA GLN A 113 6.50 6.46 -6.92
C GLN A 113 5.85 5.45 -7.88
N PHE A 114 4.52 5.53 -7.97
CA PHE A 114 3.73 4.92 -9.02
C PHE A 114 3.05 6.00 -9.88
N GLY A 115 2.86 5.71 -11.16
CA GLY A 115 2.11 6.54 -12.09
C GLY A 115 1.16 5.71 -12.94
N THR A 116 0.15 6.35 -13.50
CA THR A 116 -0.79 5.74 -14.45
C THR A 116 -0.97 6.61 -15.68
N ASP A 117 -1.10 5.99 -16.85
CA ASP A 117 -1.50 6.72 -18.06
C ASP A 117 -3.02 6.70 -18.28
N HIS A 118 -3.47 7.24 -19.43
CA HIS A 118 -4.89 7.33 -19.79
C HIS A 118 -5.56 5.97 -20.03
N ASN A 119 -4.79 4.91 -20.29
CA ASN A 119 -5.30 3.55 -20.45
C ASN A 119 -5.35 2.78 -19.12
N GLY A 120 -4.85 3.38 -18.03
CA GLY A 120 -4.73 2.71 -16.74
C GLY A 120 -3.52 1.79 -16.63
N ASP A 121 -2.58 1.83 -17.59
CA ASP A 121 -1.30 1.14 -17.45
C ASP A 121 -0.54 1.73 -16.26
N VAL A 122 0.08 0.87 -15.47
CA VAL A 122 0.81 1.26 -14.25
C VAL A 122 2.30 1.29 -14.51
N TYR A 123 2.95 2.33 -13.99
CA TYR A 123 4.39 2.54 -14.05
C TYR A 123 4.95 2.63 -12.63
N ALA A 124 6.04 1.92 -12.35
CA ALA A 124 6.82 2.07 -11.14
C ALA A 124 8.07 2.92 -11.44
N VAL A 125 8.34 3.90 -10.58
CA VAL A 125 9.52 4.78 -10.66
C VAL A 125 10.49 4.40 -9.54
N SER A 126 11.74 4.15 -9.90
CA SER A 126 12.79 3.88 -8.92
C SER A 126 13.58 5.14 -8.57
N LEU A 127 14.21 5.15 -7.39
CA LEU A 127 15.11 6.21 -6.96
C LEU A 127 16.29 6.40 -7.93
N SER A 128 16.70 5.35 -8.64
CA SER A 128 17.76 5.41 -9.66
C SER A 128 17.32 6.12 -10.95
N GLY A 129 16.06 6.52 -11.07
CA GLY A 129 15.51 7.22 -12.23
C GLY A 129 14.93 6.30 -13.31
N GLU A 130 14.83 4.99 -13.05
CA GLU A 130 14.18 4.08 -14.00
C GLU A 130 12.66 4.18 -13.88
N ILE A 131 11.98 4.13 -15.03
CA ILE A 131 10.53 4.06 -15.12
C ILE A 131 10.17 2.75 -15.82
N ARG A 132 9.46 1.87 -15.12
CA ARG A 132 9.11 0.53 -15.62
C ARG A 132 7.59 0.38 -15.69
N ARG A 133 7.07 0.00 -16.85
CA ARG A 133 5.65 -0.36 -17.01
C ARG A 133 5.41 -1.79 -16.54
N LEU A 134 4.32 -1.99 -15.79
CA LEU A 134 3.83 -3.32 -15.41
C LEU A 134 3.06 -3.93 -16.58
N VAL A 135 3.38 -5.18 -16.91
CA VAL A 135 2.73 -5.94 -17.99
C VAL A 135 2.38 -7.34 -17.48
N ALA A 136 1.35 -7.96 -18.05
CA ALA A 136 1.04 -9.36 -17.77
C ALA A 136 2.18 -10.28 -18.25
N SER A 137 2.49 -11.32 -17.49
CA SER A 137 3.32 -12.42 -17.98
C SER A 137 2.56 -13.15 -19.08
N GLY A 138 3.20 -13.34 -20.23
CA GLY A 138 2.68 -14.16 -21.33
C GLY A 138 2.75 -15.66 -21.03
#